data_AF-A0A8T1UFM1-F1
#
_entry.id   AF-A0A8T1UFM1-F1
#
_cell.length_a   1.000
_cell.length_b   1.000
_cell.length_c   1.000
_cell.angle_alpha   90.00
_cell.angle_beta   90.00
_cell.angle_gamma   90.00
#
_symmetry.space_group_name_H-M   'P 1'
#
loop_
_entity.id
_entity.type
_entity.pdbx_description
1 polymer ?
#
loop_
_entity_poly.entity_id
_entity_poly.type
_entity_poly.pdbx_seq_one_letter_code
_entity_poly.pdbx_strand_id
1 'polypeptide(L)'
;MDASDRGLCALWPARKEYLQVEFDEEELQQIEKGNVIGADELSINIRELMRGVFAPVVWASKWSQAVPDYHTHIRFWIDKSSAVCWANRRSSRNPFAQMLLRLIALLDVQHNFYSSARHIAGCDNVMADAGSRVGVIRAALGDIFSHVVCLDTGQSPIEPKELWKLWELGSELEL
;
A
#
# COMPACT_ATOMS: atom_id res chain seq x y z
N MET A 1 -4.94 2.86 3.67
CA MET A 1 -4.57 2.64 2.25
C MET A 1 -5.87 2.51 1.49
N ASP A 2 -5.96 2.83 0.20
CA ASP A 2 -7.21 2.71 -0.58
C ASP A 2 -7.00 2.43 -2.08
N ALA A 3 -8.02 1.86 -2.75
CA ALA A 3 -8.00 1.48 -4.15
C ALA A 3 -9.30 1.90 -4.80
N SER A 4 -9.19 2.43 -6.00
CA SER A 4 -10.32 2.74 -6.86
C SER A 4 -10.19 1.99 -8.19
N ASP A 5 -11.08 2.29 -9.13
CA ASP A 5 -10.94 1.83 -10.50
C ASP A 5 -9.87 2.59 -11.29
N ARG A 6 -9.28 3.65 -10.73
CA ARG A 6 -8.19 4.42 -11.36
C ARG A 6 -6.81 4.07 -10.85
N GLY A 7 -6.71 3.63 -9.61
CA GLY A 7 -5.40 3.48 -9.00
C GLY A 7 -5.46 3.08 -7.54
N LEU A 8 -4.29 3.17 -6.92
CA LEU A 8 -4.01 2.78 -5.56
C LEU A 8 -3.35 3.91 -4.80
N CYS A 9 -3.62 3.99 -3.50
CA CYS A 9 -2.90 4.89 -2.61
C CYS A 9 -2.56 4.23 -1.27
N ALA A 10 -1.32 4.43 -0.83
CA ALA A 10 -0.87 4.11 0.51
C ALA A 10 -0.28 5.36 1.15
N LEU A 11 -0.46 5.48 2.46
CA LEU A 11 0.06 6.59 3.26
C LEU A 11 1.01 6.02 4.31
N TRP A 12 2.10 6.72 4.56
CA TRP A 12 2.94 6.53 5.74
C TRP A 12 2.90 7.81 6.59
N PRO A 13 1.88 7.94 7.46
CA PRO A 13 1.62 9.20 8.18
C PRO A 13 2.81 9.68 9.03
N ALA A 14 3.53 8.75 9.68
CA ALA A 14 4.65 9.08 10.55
C ALA A 14 5.81 9.79 9.82
N ARG A 15 5.93 9.60 8.49
CA ARG A 15 6.93 10.28 7.66
C ARG A 15 6.34 11.33 6.72
N LYS A 16 5.02 11.55 6.75
CA LYS A 16 4.30 12.41 5.80
C LYS A 16 4.59 12.02 4.33
N GLU A 17 4.82 10.74 4.09
CA GLU A 17 5.03 10.18 2.75
C GLU A 17 3.74 9.51 2.26
N TYR A 18 3.51 9.57 0.95
CA TYR A 18 2.44 8.83 0.30
C TYR A 18 2.96 8.17 -0.98
N LEU A 19 2.30 7.07 -1.33
CA LEU A 19 2.50 6.35 -2.57
C LEU A 19 1.19 6.38 -3.34
N GLN A 20 1.28 6.70 -4.62
CA GLN A 20 0.17 6.66 -5.55
C GLN A 20 0.59 5.86 -6.79
N VAL A 21 -0.33 5.03 -7.26
CA VAL A 21 -0.14 4.19 -8.44
C VAL A 21 -1.37 4.37 -9.30
N GLU A 22 -1.19 4.74 -10.56
CA GLU A 22 -2.26 4.80 -11.56
C GLU A 22 -2.22 3.53 -12.39
N PHE A 23 -3.39 2.96 -12.69
CA PHE A 23 -3.50 1.79 -13.56
C PHE A 23 -3.29 2.18 -15.01
N ASP A 24 -2.59 1.33 -15.76
CA ASP A 24 -2.46 1.50 -17.19
C ASP A 24 -3.73 1.07 -17.95
N GLU A 25 -3.74 1.32 -19.27
CA GLU A 25 -4.90 1.02 -20.12
C GLU A 25 -5.28 -0.47 -20.12
N GLU A 26 -4.31 -1.39 -20.00
CA GLU A 26 -4.58 -2.82 -19.96
C GLU A 26 -5.21 -3.22 -18.62
N GLU A 27 -4.67 -2.70 -17.52
CA GLU A 27 -5.20 -2.89 -16.17
C GLU A 27 -6.62 -2.31 -16.04
N LEU A 28 -6.86 -1.11 -16.59
CA LEU A 28 -8.18 -0.48 -16.63
C LEU A 28 -9.21 -1.32 -17.41
N GLN A 29 -8.81 -1.89 -18.55
CA GLN A 29 -9.67 -2.80 -19.32
C GLN A 29 -9.97 -4.11 -18.58
N GLN A 30 -8.99 -4.65 -17.84
CA GLN A 30 -9.22 -5.84 -17.00
C GLN A 30 -10.18 -5.53 -15.84
N ILE A 31 -10.04 -4.36 -15.22
CA ILE A 31 -10.95 -3.87 -14.17
C ILE A 31 -12.37 -3.73 -14.73
N GLU A 32 -12.53 -3.05 -15.87
CA GLU A 32 -13.83 -2.84 -16.50
C GLU A 32 -14.49 -4.17 -16.87
N LYS A 33 -13.75 -5.08 -17.51
CA LYS A 33 -14.22 -6.43 -17.79
C LYS A 33 -14.64 -7.14 -16.52
N GLY A 34 -13.80 -7.13 -15.47
CA GLY A 34 -14.10 -7.73 -14.17
C GLY A 34 -15.40 -7.21 -13.56
N ASN A 35 -15.64 -5.91 -13.64
CA ASN A 35 -16.87 -5.28 -13.16
C ASN A 35 -18.12 -5.70 -13.96
N VAL A 36 -17.97 -6.03 -15.24
CA VAL A 36 -19.08 -6.45 -16.12
C VAL A 36 -19.35 -7.96 -16.03
N ILE A 37 -18.32 -8.79 -16.12
CA ILE A 37 -18.45 -10.27 -16.23
C ILE A 37 -18.12 -11.02 -14.93
N GLY A 38 -17.73 -10.32 -13.87
CA GLY A 38 -17.40 -10.92 -12.58
C GLY A 38 -16.04 -11.63 -12.54
N ALA A 39 -15.09 -11.23 -13.40
CA ALA A 39 -13.73 -11.75 -13.35
C ALA A 39 -12.96 -11.23 -12.13
N ASP A 40 -12.13 -12.08 -11.52
CA ASP A 40 -11.49 -11.79 -10.22
C ASP A 40 -10.06 -11.22 -10.34
N GLU A 41 -9.44 -11.14 -11.52
CA GLU A 41 -7.99 -10.87 -11.68
C GLU A 41 -7.51 -9.54 -11.08
N LEU A 42 -8.31 -8.47 -11.16
CA LEU A 42 -8.06 -7.17 -10.50
C LEU A 42 -9.28 -6.72 -9.68
N SER A 43 -9.94 -7.66 -9.02
CA SER A 43 -11.07 -7.31 -8.15
C SER A 43 -10.65 -6.32 -7.06
N ILE A 44 -11.61 -5.58 -6.51
CA ILE A 44 -11.32 -4.60 -5.44
C ILE A 44 -10.53 -5.23 -4.28
N ASN A 45 -10.81 -6.48 -3.92
CA ASN A 45 -10.08 -7.18 -2.86
C ASN A 45 -8.59 -7.42 -3.21
N ILE A 46 -8.29 -7.70 -4.49
CA ILE A 46 -6.92 -7.86 -4.97
C ILE A 46 -6.21 -6.52 -5.00
N ARG A 47 -6.85 -5.49 -5.54
CA ARG A 47 -6.28 -4.13 -5.58
C ARG A 47 -5.97 -3.61 -4.18
N GLU A 48 -6.81 -3.94 -3.21
CA GLU A 48 -6.55 -3.67 -1.79
C GLU A 48 -5.31 -4.36 -1.23
N LEU A 49 -5.10 -5.61 -1.64
CA LEU A 49 -3.94 -6.39 -1.26
C LEU A 49 -2.65 -5.93 -1.98
N MET A 50 -2.73 -5.49 -3.24
CA MET A 50 -1.58 -4.97 -4.01
C MET A 50 -0.86 -3.83 -3.27
N ARG A 51 -1.62 -2.98 -2.57
CA ARG A 51 -1.05 -1.89 -1.76
C ARG A 51 -0.21 -2.39 -0.60
N GLY A 52 -0.59 -3.53 -0.04
CA GLY A 52 0.19 -4.25 0.97
C GLY A 52 1.51 -4.79 0.43
N VAL A 53 1.70 -4.89 -0.89
CA VAL A 53 2.98 -5.20 -1.54
C VAL A 53 3.75 -3.94 -1.90
N PHE A 54 3.10 -2.97 -2.55
CA PHE A 54 3.79 -1.77 -3.03
C PHE A 54 4.33 -0.89 -1.89
N ALA A 55 3.61 -0.78 -0.76
CA ALA A 55 4.11 -0.04 0.39
C ALA A 55 5.44 -0.63 0.92
N PRO A 56 5.57 -1.94 1.19
CA PRO A 56 6.86 -2.54 1.53
C PRO A 56 7.93 -2.40 0.44
N VAL A 57 7.60 -2.52 -0.84
CA VAL A 57 8.60 -2.33 -1.91
C VAL A 57 9.26 -0.95 -1.83
N VAL A 58 8.49 0.09 -1.51
CA VAL A 58 8.99 1.47 -1.44
C VAL A 58 9.60 1.80 -0.07
N TRP A 59 9.07 1.25 1.02
CA TRP A 59 9.36 1.71 2.38
C TRP A 59 10.05 0.71 3.29
N ALA A 60 10.16 -0.58 2.92
CA ALA A 60 10.67 -1.60 3.84
C ALA A 60 12.13 -1.36 4.27
N SER A 61 12.97 -0.84 3.39
CA SER A 61 14.36 -0.44 3.72
C SER A 61 14.43 0.69 4.74
N LYS A 62 13.40 1.55 4.82
CA LYS A 62 13.28 2.62 5.81
C LYS A 62 12.68 2.14 7.13
N TRP A 63 11.86 1.08 7.11
CA TRP A 63 11.29 0.46 8.31
C TRP A 63 12.32 -0.32 9.12
N SER A 64 13.27 -0.95 8.44
CA SER A 64 14.34 -1.76 9.06
C SER A 64 15.39 -0.93 9.80
N GLN A 65 15.53 0.36 9.46
CA GLN A 65 16.50 1.28 10.08
C GLN A 65 16.01 1.90 11.40
N ALA A 66 14.75 1.66 11.79
CA ALA A 66 14.15 2.33 12.93
C ALA A 66 14.75 1.89 14.27
N VAL A 67 15.07 0.60 14.46
CA VAL A 67 15.67 0.06 15.68
C VAL A 67 16.47 -1.23 15.38
N PRO A 68 17.79 -1.29 15.66
CA PRO A 68 18.65 -2.43 15.27
C PRO A 68 18.27 -3.79 15.90
N ASP A 69 17.68 -3.80 17.09
CA ASP A 69 17.44 -5.03 17.87
C ASP A 69 15.96 -5.45 17.94
N TYR A 70 15.07 -4.77 17.22
CA TYR A 70 13.64 -5.06 17.27
C TYR A 70 13.06 -5.27 15.87
N HIS A 71 12.23 -6.30 15.73
CA HIS A 71 11.39 -6.46 14.55
C HIS A 71 10.39 -5.31 14.48
N THR A 72 10.52 -4.44 13.49
CA THR A 72 9.56 -3.36 13.27
C THR A 72 8.20 -3.98 12.92
N HIS A 73 7.18 -3.68 13.72
CA HIS A 73 5.81 -4.11 13.42
C HIS A 73 5.15 -3.11 12.47
N ILE A 74 4.77 -3.57 11.29
CA ILE A 74 4.04 -2.77 10.31
C ILE A 74 2.58 -3.18 10.30
N ARG A 75 1.70 -2.19 10.45
CA ARG A 75 0.25 -2.40 10.38
C ARG A 75 -0.34 -1.76 9.13
N PHE A 76 -0.91 -2.60 8.27
CA PHE A 76 -1.67 -2.15 7.12
C PHE A 76 -3.12 -1.83 7.53
N TRP A 77 -3.55 -0.61 7.24
CA TRP A 77 -4.94 -0.17 7.42
C TRP A 77 -5.66 -0.26 6.08
N ILE A 78 -6.62 -1.17 6.01
CA ILE A 78 -7.29 -1.63 4.78
C ILE A 78 -8.80 -1.58 5.01
N ASP A 79 -9.56 -1.09 4.03
CA ASP A 79 -11.02 -0.92 4.19
C ASP A 79 -11.81 -2.17 3.75
N LYS A 80 -11.20 -3.10 3.00
CA LYS A 80 -11.82 -4.39 2.66
C LYS A 80 -11.42 -5.50 3.62
N SER A 81 -12.42 -6.00 4.34
CA SER A 81 -12.28 -7.13 5.27
C SER A 81 -11.69 -8.39 4.65
N SER A 82 -11.98 -8.68 3.37
CA SER A 82 -11.39 -9.83 2.67
C SER A 82 -9.88 -9.71 2.54
N ALA A 83 -9.38 -8.52 2.15
CA ALA A 83 -7.95 -8.25 2.04
C ALA A 83 -7.27 -8.28 3.43
N VAL A 84 -7.92 -7.76 4.48
CA VAL A 84 -7.46 -7.89 5.87
C VAL A 84 -7.31 -9.37 6.26
N CYS A 85 -8.33 -10.18 5.97
CA CYS A 85 -8.33 -11.61 6.28
C CYS A 85 -7.20 -12.35 5.56
N TRP A 86 -7.02 -12.11 4.26
CA TRP A 86 -5.95 -12.70 3.46
C TRP A 86 -4.57 -12.30 3.96
N ALA A 87 -4.34 -11.01 4.22
CA ALA A 87 -3.06 -10.50 4.71
C ALA A 87 -2.66 -11.14 6.05
N ASN A 88 -3.61 -11.24 7.00
CA ASN A 88 -3.34 -11.84 8.30
C ASN A 88 -3.17 -13.36 8.25
N ARG A 89 -3.94 -14.07 7.39
CA ARG A 89 -3.82 -15.53 7.23
C ARG A 89 -2.66 -15.94 6.31
N ARG A 90 -2.10 -15.01 5.55
CA ARG A 90 -1.14 -15.26 4.47
C ARG A 90 -1.62 -16.29 3.45
N SER A 91 -2.94 -16.37 3.23
CA SER A 91 -3.53 -17.31 2.29
C SER A 91 -4.75 -16.74 1.55
N SER A 92 -4.83 -17.07 0.25
CA SER A 92 -6.01 -16.88 -0.60
C SER A 92 -6.14 -18.04 -1.59
N ARG A 93 -7.37 -18.31 -2.06
CA ARG A 93 -7.63 -19.27 -3.14
C ARG A 93 -7.35 -18.68 -4.53
N ASN A 94 -7.30 -17.35 -4.62
CA ASN A 94 -6.93 -16.66 -5.85
C ASN A 94 -5.40 -16.75 -6.05
N PRO A 95 -4.89 -17.33 -7.16
CA PRO A 95 -3.46 -17.51 -7.39
C PRO A 95 -2.65 -16.20 -7.39
N PHE A 96 -3.21 -15.12 -7.95
CA PHE A 96 -2.57 -13.82 -7.99
C PHE A 96 -2.48 -13.19 -6.60
N ALA A 97 -3.57 -13.22 -5.83
CA ALA A 97 -3.55 -12.82 -4.42
C ALA A 97 -2.55 -13.65 -3.60
N GLN A 98 -2.44 -14.95 -3.84
CA GLN A 98 -1.47 -15.81 -3.17
C GLN A 98 -0.02 -15.46 -3.52
N MET A 99 0.25 -15.05 -4.76
CA MET A 99 1.55 -14.51 -5.18
C MET A 99 1.86 -13.21 -4.43
N LEU A 100 0.91 -12.27 -4.37
CA LEU A 100 1.07 -11.01 -3.61
C LEU A 100 1.40 -11.30 -2.14
N LEU A 101 0.69 -12.22 -1.48
CA LEU A 101 0.95 -12.60 -0.08
C LEU A 101 2.35 -13.19 0.13
N ARG A 102 2.86 -13.94 -0.85
CA ARG A 102 4.24 -14.45 -0.83
C ARG A 102 5.26 -13.33 -0.98
N LEU A 103 4.99 -12.33 -1.82
CA LEU A 103 5.85 -11.14 -1.95
C LEU A 103 5.91 -10.35 -0.64
N ILE A 104 4.77 -10.15 0.04
CA ILE A 104 4.76 -9.52 1.38
C ILE A 104 5.63 -10.34 2.34
N ALA A 105 5.48 -11.67 2.37
CA ALA A 105 6.27 -12.53 3.26
C ALA A 105 7.77 -12.49 2.95
N LEU A 106 8.14 -12.41 1.68
CA LEU A 106 9.53 -12.25 1.26
C LEU A 106 10.11 -10.91 1.75
N LEU A 107 9.36 -9.82 1.57
CA LEU A 107 9.78 -8.48 1.98
C LEU A 107 9.89 -8.36 3.50
N ASP A 108 8.94 -8.94 4.25
CA ASP A 108 8.99 -9.06 5.72
C ASP A 108 10.35 -9.64 6.17
N VAL A 109 10.74 -10.79 5.60
CA VAL A 109 11.99 -11.48 5.95
C VAL A 109 13.20 -10.69 5.48
N GLN A 110 13.20 -10.20 4.24
CA GLN A 110 14.33 -9.48 3.64
C GLN A 110 14.66 -8.19 4.39
N HIS A 111 13.64 -7.50 4.90
CA HIS A 111 13.78 -6.22 5.59
C HIS A 111 13.55 -6.31 7.10
N ASN A 112 13.51 -7.52 7.66
CA ASN A 112 13.41 -7.77 9.09
C ASN A 112 12.22 -7.04 9.77
N PHE A 113 11.06 -7.00 9.11
CA PHE A 113 9.82 -6.48 9.69
C PHE A 113 8.76 -7.57 9.71
N TYR A 114 7.74 -7.40 10.56
CA TYR A 114 6.56 -8.25 10.55
C TYR A 114 5.35 -7.41 10.18
N SER A 115 4.56 -7.85 9.20
CA SER A 115 3.32 -7.17 8.81
C SER A 115 2.05 -7.87 9.30
N SER A 116 1.11 -7.03 9.73
CA SER A 116 -0.29 -7.40 10.04
C SER A 116 -1.24 -6.42 9.36
N ALA A 117 -2.51 -6.80 9.21
CA ALA A 117 -3.56 -5.93 8.70
C ALA A 117 -4.68 -5.69 9.72
N ARG A 118 -5.24 -4.48 9.71
CA ARG A 118 -6.43 -4.12 10.49
C ARG A 118 -7.42 -3.37 9.61
N HIS A 119 -8.70 -3.65 9.84
CA HIS A 119 -9.78 -2.95 9.16
C HIS A 119 -9.86 -1.48 9.61
N ILE A 120 -10.05 -0.58 8.65
CA ILE A 120 -10.48 0.82 8.85
C ILE A 120 -11.78 1.02 8.06
N ALA A 121 -12.76 1.74 8.60
CA ALA A 121 -13.98 2.00 7.85
C ALA A 121 -13.67 2.93 6.65
N GLY A 122 -14.33 2.72 5.51
CA GLY A 122 -14.12 3.54 4.32
C GLY A 122 -14.37 5.04 4.56
N CYS A 123 -15.34 5.38 5.43
CA CYS A 123 -15.62 6.78 5.83
C CYS A 123 -14.45 7.45 6.58
N ASP A 124 -13.56 6.65 7.19
CA ASP A 124 -12.40 7.14 7.93
C ASP A 124 -11.12 7.09 7.07
N ASN A 125 -11.18 6.46 5.89
CA ASN A 125 -10.05 6.26 4.97
C ASN A 125 -9.96 7.36 3.90
N VAL A 126 -10.49 8.56 4.20
CA VAL A 126 -10.73 9.67 3.25
C VAL A 126 -9.49 10.05 2.43
N MET A 127 -8.33 10.19 3.08
CA MET A 127 -7.12 10.66 2.38
C MET A 127 -6.59 9.63 1.38
N ALA A 128 -6.62 8.35 1.76
CA ALA A 128 -6.19 7.31 0.86
C ALA A 128 -7.21 7.13 -0.27
N ASP A 129 -8.52 7.24 0.01
CA ASP A 129 -9.58 7.19 -1.01
C ASP A 129 -9.49 8.35 -2.00
N ALA A 130 -9.22 9.56 -1.53
CA ALA A 130 -8.91 10.68 -2.41
C ALA A 130 -7.67 10.39 -3.27
N GLY A 131 -6.60 9.90 -2.64
CA GLY A 131 -5.37 9.53 -3.33
C GLY A 131 -5.54 8.41 -4.34
N SER A 132 -6.44 7.45 -4.13
CA SER A 132 -6.65 6.35 -5.08
C SER A 132 -7.40 6.80 -6.35
N ARG A 133 -8.04 7.97 -6.34
CA ARG A 133 -8.91 8.49 -7.42
C ARG A 133 -8.28 9.62 -8.26
N VAL A 134 -7.21 10.24 -7.77
CA VAL A 134 -6.52 11.35 -8.44
C VAL A 134 -5.47 10.80 -9.41
N GLY A 135 -5.56 11.13 -10.70
CA GLY A 135 -4.54 10.75 -11.68
C GLY A 135 -3.41 11.78 -11.70
N VAL A 136 -2.28 11.48 -11.04
CA VAL A 136 -1.02 12.22 -11.20
C VAL A 136 0.13 11.22 -11.38
N ILE A 137 0.74 11.24 -12.56
CA ILE A 137 1.97 10.53 -12.99
C ILE A 137 3.14 10.93 -12.03
N ARG A 138 4.07 10.09 -11.52
CA ARG A 138 4.97 9.02 -12.03
C ARG A 138 5.48 8.24 -10.78
N ALA A 139 5.68 6.94 -10.73
CA ALA A 139 6.68 6.20 -11.51
C ALA A 139 6.36 4.69 -11.61
N ALA A 140 6.27 4.23 -12.86
CA ALA A 140 6.66 2.92 -13.36
C ALA A 140 6.48 1.69 -12.45
N LEU A 141 5.26 1.15 -12.37
CA LEU A 141 5.10 -0.25 -11.95
C LEU A 141 5.77 -1.24 -12.92
N GLY A 142 5.87 -0.89 -14.21
CA GLY A 142 6.59 -1.69 -15.21
C GLY A 142 8.09 -1.83 -14.92
N ASP A 143 8.69 -0.82 -14.28
CA ASP A 143 10.11 -0.86 -13.90
C ASP A 143 10.33 -1.45 -12.50
N ILE A 144 9.36 -1.36 -11.58
CA ILE A 144 9.52 -1.93 -10.24
C ILE A 144 9.58 -3.46 -10.26
N PHE A 145 8.92 -4.12 -11.22
CA PHE A 145 9.06 -5.58 -11.40
C PHE A 145 10.35 -5.97 -12.14
N SER A 146 10.94 -5.08 -12.96
CA SER A 146 12.22 -5.32 -13.63
C SER A 146 13.44 -4.88 -12.81
N HIS A 147 13.26 -4.02 -11.79
CA HIS A 147 14.29 -3.44 -10.93
C HIS A 147 14.31 -3.95 -9.48
N VAL A 148 13.69 -5.10 -9.17
CA VAL A 148 13.98 -5.82 -7.90
C VAL A 148 15.47 -6.26 -7.81
N VAL A 149 16.26 -6.02 -8.87
CA VAL A 149 17.72 -6.03 -8.80
C VAL A 149 18.27 -4.61 -8.71
N CYS A 150 18.67 -4.24 -7.49
CA CYS A 150 19.69 -3.23 -7.15
C CYS A 150 19.36 -1.74 -7.47
N LEU A 151 19.28 -0.91 -6.42
CA LEU A 151 20.30 0.13 -6.13
C LEU A 151 19.84 1.07 -5.01
N ASP A 152 20.74 1.19 -4.05
CA ASP A 152 20.91 2.35 -3.17
C ASP A 152 21.21 3.60 -4.02
N THR A 153 20.56 4.72 -3.73
CA THR A 153 21.16 6.05 -3.86
C THR A 153 20.27 7.07 -3.17
N GLY A 154 20.78 7.61 -2.06
CA GLY A 154 20.12 8.66 -1.31
C GLY A 154 20.04 10.00 -2.03
N GLN A 155 18.98 10.75 -1.74
CA GLN A 155 18.95 12.21 -1.63
C GLN A 155 17.59 12.68 -1.04
N SER A 156 17.63 13.80 -0.34
CA SER A 156 16.53 14.48 0.40
C SER A 156 16.33 15.90 -0.21
N PRO A 157 15.34 16.72 0.22
CA PRO A 157 13.91 16.68 -0.15
C PRO A 157 13.42 18.03 -0.76
N ILE A 158 12.17 18.11 -1.23
CA ILE A 158 11.48 19.36 -1.60
C ILE A 158 10.08 19.40 -0.94
N GLU A 159 9.75 20.49 -0.23
CA GLU A 159 8.43 20.80 0.37
C GLU A 159 7.42 21.34 -0.67
N PRO A 160 6.11 21.17 -0.45
CA PRO A 160 5.29 22.35 -0.10
C PRO A 160 4.23 22.13 1.01
N LYS A 161 3.91 23.26 1.65
CA LYS A 161 3.17 23.50 2.90
C LYS A 161 1.64 23.31 2.81
N GLU A 162 1.02 23.30 4.00
CA GLU A 162 -0.42 23.50 4.30
C GLU A 162 -1.35 22.28 4.39
N LEU A 163 -0.97 21.20 5.11
CA LEU A 163 -1.92 20.18 5.63
C LEU A 163 -1.88 20.01 7.17
N TRP A 164 -1.27 20.97 7.88
CA TRP A 164 -0.97 20.93 9.32
C TRP A 164 -2.18 21.05 10.26
N LYS A 165 -3.40 21.30 9.79
CA LYS A 165 -4.52 21.61 10.69
C LYS A 165 -5.23 20.41 11.34
N LEU A 166 -4.93 19.17 10.94
CA LEU A 166 -5.52 17.97 11.56
C LEU A 166 -4.61 17.30 12.61
N TRP A 167 -3.39 17.81 12.83
CA TRP A 167 -2.44 17.21 13.76
C TRP A 167 -2.47 17.81 15.17
N GLU A 168 -2.99 19.03 15.37
CA GLU A 168 -2.98 19.69 16.69
C GLU A 168 -4.10 19.25 17.65
N LEU A 169 -5.13 18.54 17.17
CA LEU A 169 -6.24 18.09 18.03
C LEU A 169 -6.08 16.66 18.59
N GLY A 170 -5.08 15.90 18.11
CA GLY A 170 -4.87 14.50 18.53
C GLY A 170 -3.79 14.29 19.58
N SER A 171 -3.03 15.33 19.96
CA SER A 171 -1.87 15.22 20.86
C SER A 171 -2.09 15.82 22.26
N GLU A 172 -3.32 16.21 22.64
CA GLU A 172 -3.63 16.68 24.00
C GLU A 172 -4.44 15.70 24.87
N LEU A 173 -4.73 14.49 24.40
CA LEU A 173 -5.35 13.46 25.24
C LEU A 173 -4.70 12.10 25.01
N GLU A 174 -3.66 11.81 25.79
CA GLU A 174 -3.56 10.63 26.69
C GLU A 174 -2.11 10.47 27.16
N LEU A 175 -1.87 11.03 28.37
CA LEU A 175 -0.95 10.48 29.36
C LEU A 175 -1.51 9.16 29.90
#